data_AF-A0A5B8RGI0-F1
#
_entry.id   AF-A0A5B8RGI0-F1
#
_cell.length_a   1.000
_cell.length_b   1.000
_cell.length_c   1.000
_cell.angle_alpha   90.00
_cell.angle_beta   90.00
_cell.angle_gamma   90.00
#
_symmetry.space_group_name_H-M   'P 1'
#
loop_
_entity.id
_entity.type
_entity.pdbx_description
1 polymer ?
#
loop_
_entity_poly.entity_id
_entity_poly.type
_entity_poly.pdbx_seq_one_letter_code
_entity_poly.pdbx_strand_id
1 'polypeptide(L)'
;MALKTEHEIIGVIENMAYFESKKTGEIEYVFGRGGGEKLSKELNTELLGQIPLEQPEEREDDVFAPGVYEADHRIGKIYTDVVERLIEKAE
;
A
#
# COMPACT_ATOMS: atom_id res chain seq x y z
N MET A 1 14.26 15.26 0.63
CA MET A 1 14.71 14.72 -0.67
C MET A 1 13.64 14.96 -1.72
N ALA A 2 12.37 14.59 -1.46
CA ALA A 2 11.23 14.95 -2.32
C ALA A 2 10.94 16.47 -2.40
N LEU A 3 10.92 17.20 -1.27
CA LEU A 3 10.72 18.66 -1.26
C LEU A 3 11.81 19.49 -1.98
N LYS A 4 12.92 18.86 -2.36
CA LYS A 4 14.03 19.53 -3.07
C LYS A 4 13.98 19.34 -4.57
N THR A 5 13.11 18.46 -5.04
CA THR A 5 12.82 18.30 -6.46
C THR A 5 11.52 19.06 -6.73
N GLU A 6 11.42 19.82 -7.82
CA GLU A 6 10.21 20.59 -8.18
C GLU A 6 9.03 19.69 -8.64
N HIS A 7 8.88 18.53 -8.01
CA HIS A 7 7.81 17.57 -8.29
C HIS A 7 6.71 17.76 -7.25
N GLU A 8 5.47 17.73 -7.73
CA GLU A 8 4.30 17.67 -6.86
C GLU A 8 4.19 16.31 -6.17
N ILE A 9 3.86 16.33 -4.89
CA ILE A 9 3.68 15.13 -4.08
C ILE A 9 2.18 14.89 -3.90
N ILE A 10 1.62 14.00 -4.72
CA ILE A 10 0.19 13.66 -4.70
C ILE A 10 -0.21 12.98 -3.39
N GLY A 11 0.67 12.13 -2.83
CA GLY A 11 0.39 11.42 -1.59
C GLY A 11 1.48 10.42 -1.19
N VAL A 12 1.25 9.76 -0.06
CA VAL A 12 2.11 8.70 0.49
C VAL A 12 1.34 7.38 0.46
N ILE A 13 2.01 6.29 0.09
CA ILE A 13 1.51 4.93 0.23
C ILE A 13 2.48 4.19 1.15
N GLU A 14 1.96 3.56 2.20
CA GLU A 14 2.77 2.76 3.11
C GLU A 14 2.73 1.29 2.66
N ASN A 15 3.79 0.84 2.01
CA ASN A 15 3.94 -0.55 1.60
C ASN A 15 4.37 -1.43 2.79
N MET A 16 3.95 -2.70 2.81
CA MET A 16 4.24 -3.65 3.89
C MET A 16 3.86 -3.11 5.28
N ALA A 17 2.74 -2.40 5.38
CA ALA A 17 2.34 -1.65 6.56
C ALA A 17 2.01 -2.54 7.78
N TYR A 18 1.47 -3.73 7.52
CA TYR A 18 1.16 -4.73 8.54
C TYR A 18 1.07 -6.12 7.90
N PHE A 19 1.24 -7.16 8.69
CA PHE A 19 0.96 -8.54 8.31
C PHE A 19 -0.31 -8.99 9.02
N GLU A 20 -1.23 -9.62 8.31
CA GLU A 20 -2.42 -10.24 8.93
C GLU A 20 -2.29 -11.77 8.83
N SER A 21 -2.25 -12.42 9.99
CA SER A 21 -2.15 -13.88 10.05
C SER A 21 -3.42 -14.52 9.48
N LYS A 22 -3.30 -15.25 8.37
CA LYS A 22 -4.43 -16.04 7.80
C LYS A 22 -4.97 -17.12 8.76
N LYS A 23 -4.23 -17.48 9.82
CA LYS A 23 -4.62 -18.50 10.80
C LYS A 23 -5.38 -17.92 12.00
N THR A 24 -4.99 -16.73 12.46
CA THR A 24 -5.50 -16.14 13.71
C THR A 24 -6.27 -14.84 13.49
N GLY A 25 -6.10 -14.18 12.34
CA GLY A 25 -6.63 -12.84 12.06
C GLY A 25 -5.89 -11.72 12.80
N GLU A 26 -4.82 -12.05 13.53
CA GLU A 26 -4.04 -11.04 14.25
C GLU A 26 -3.25 -10.16 13.28
N ILE A 27 -3.22 -8.86 13.60
CA ILE A 27 -2.50 -7.84 12.84
C ILE A 27 -1.18 -7.56 13.55
N GLU A 28 -0.08 -7.81 12.85
CA GLU A 28 1.28 -7.62 13.31
C GLU A 28 2.00 -6.53 12.51
N TYR A 29 2.59 -5.58 13.22
CA TYR A 29 3.35 -4.48 12.61
C TYR A 29 4.84 -4.83 12.53
N VAL A 30 5.19 -5.77 11.65
CA VAL A 30 6.53 -6.37 11.54
C VAL A 30 7.65 -5.32 11.44
N PHE A 31 7.38 -4.21 10.75
CA PHE A 31 8.35 -3.12 10.54
C PHE A 31 8.04 -1.85 11.36
N GLY A 32 7.15 -1.95 12.35
CA GLY A 32 6.60 -0.81 13.06
C GLY A 32 5.35 -0.24 12.38
N ARG A 33 4.83 0.88 12.91
CA ARG A 33 3.56 1.47 12.49
C ARG A 33 3.59 3.00 12.48
N GLY A 34 2.79 3.60 11.59
CA GLY A 34 2.55 5.04 11.55
C GLY A 34 3.63 5.86 10.84
N GLY A 35 4.56 5.21 10.12
CA GLY A 35 5.59 5.88 9.34
C GLY A 35 4.98 6.65 8.18
N GLY A 36 4.02 6.04 7.47
CA GLY A 36 3.27 6.66 6.38
C GLY A 36 2.48 7.89 6.82
N GLU A 37 1.73 7.79 7.92
CA GLU A 37 0.97 8.92 8.47
C GLU A 37 1.89 10.09 8.86
N LYS A 38 2.99 9.80 9.57
CA LYS A 38 3.95 10.83 9.97
C LYS A 38 4.55 11.52 8.75
N LEU A 39 4.97 10.74 7.74
CA LEU A 39 5.57 11.27 6.53
C LEU A 39 4.57 12.12 5.73
N SER A 40 3.31 11.68 5.61
CA SER A 40 2.28 12.45 4.91
C SER A 40 2.09 13.85 5.52
N LYS A 41 2.07 13.94 6.86
CA LYS A 41 2.02 15.22 7.58
C LYS A 41 3.25 16.08 7.34
N GLU A 42 4.45 15.50 7.40
CA GLU A 42 5.71 16.22 7.15
C GLU A 42 5.80 16.78 5.72
N LEU A 43 5.20 16.08 4.75
CA LEU A 43 5.16 16.49 3.35
C LEU A 43 3.93 17.36 3.00
N ASN A 44 3.08 17.69 3.98
CA ASN A 44 1.79 18.38 3.79
C ASN A 44 0.93 17.73 2.68
N THR A 45 0.84 16.40 2.73
CA THR A 45 0.04 15.58 1.81
C THR A 45 -0.75 14.54 2.62
N GLU A 46 -1.37 13.56 1.95
CA GLU A 46 -2.18 12.53 2.58
C GLU A 46 -1.57 11.14 2.46
N LEU A 47 -1.99 10.25 3.38
CA LEU A 47 -1.77 8.82 3.26
C LEU A 47 -2.88 8.23 2.39
N LEU A 48 -2.54 7.87 1.15
CA LEU A 48 -3.49 7.33 0.18
C LEU A 48 -3.92 5.91 0.55
N GLY A 49 -3.00 5.11 1.08
CA GLY A 49 -3.32 3.77 1.57
C GLY A 49 -2.17 3.07 2.27
N GLN A 50 -2.52 1.94 2.90
CA GLN A 50 -1.61 1.04 3.59
C GLN A 50 -1.78 -0.36 3.02
N ILE A 51 -0.72 -0.88 2.42
CA ILE A 51 -0.75 -2.19 1.75
C ILE A 51 -0.19 -3.24 2.71
N PRO A 52 -0.93 -4.33 2.99
CA PRO A 52 -0.44 -5.38 3.87
C PRO A 52 0.77 -6.09 3.24
N LEU A 53 1.65 -6.60 4.10
CA LEU A 53 2.63 -7.61 3.75
C LEU A 53 1.91 -8.94 3.62
N GLU A 54 1.94 -9.53 2.43
CA GLU A 54 1.33 -10.83 2.17
C GLU A 54 2.23 -11.65 1.26
N GLN A 55 2.22 -12.97 1.44
CA GLN A 55 2.84 -13.87 0.47
C GLN A 55 1.97 -13.88 -0.81
N PRO A 56 2.58 -13.71 -1.99
CA PRO A 56 1.86 -13.86 -3.25
C PRO A 56 1.20 -15.24 -3.34
N GLU A 57 0.05 -15.30 -3.99
CA GLU A 57 -0.60 -16.59 -4.27
C GLU A 57 0.23 -17.37 -5.30
N GLU A 58 0.60 -18.60 -4.93
CA GLU A 58 1.16 -19.56 -5.88
C GLU A 58 0.01 -20.08 -6.75
N ARG A 59 0.02 -19.76 -8.05
CA ARG A 59 -0.88 -20.38 -9.01
C ARG A 59 -0.20 -21.65 -9.53
N GLU A 60 -0.96 -22.75 -9.67
CA GLU A 60 -0.41 -24.07 -10.05
C GLU A 60 0.39 -24.05 -11.36
N ASP A 61 0.10 -23.09 -12.24
CA ASP A 61 0.72 -22.94 -13.56
C ASP A 61 1.88 -21.91 -13.58
N ASP A 62 2.09 -21.16 -12.50
CA ASP A 62 3.07 -20.08 -12.44
C ASP A 62 4.36 -20.52 -11.76
N VAL A 63 5.47 -20.50 -12.51
CA VAL A 63 6.83 -20.69 -11.98
C VAL A 63 7.26 -19.51 -11.09
N PHE A 64 6.51 -18.40 -11.13
CA PHE A 64 6.83 -17.14 -10.46
C PHE A 64 5.54 -16.46 -9.99
N ALA A 65 5.46 -16.10 -8.71
CA ALA A 65 4.31 -15.40 -8.15
C ALA A 65 4.59 -13.88 -8.15
N PRO A 66 4.05 -13.10 -9.11
CA PRO A 66 4.56 -11.77 -9.43
C PRO A 66 4.13 -10.66 -8.48
N GLY A 67 3.36 -10.97 -7.43
CA GLY A 67 2.72 -9.94 -6.59
C GLY A 67 1.71 -9.09 -7.37
N VAL A 68 1.16 -9.63 -8.46
CA VAL A 68 0.09 -9.01 -9.25
C VAL A 68 -1.22 -9.65 -8.82
N TYR A 69 -2.17 -8.79 -8.44
CA TYR A 69 -3.44 -9.18 -7.85
C TYR A 69 -4.59 -8.80 -8.77
N GLU A 70 -5.54 -9.72 -8.93
CA GLU A 70 -6.78 -9.47 -9.66
C GLU A 70 -7.67 -8.46 -8.92
N ALA A 71 -8.60 -7.82 -9.63
CA ALA A 71 -9.46 -6.77 -9.05
C ALA A 71 -10.35 -7.25 -7.89
N ASP A 72 -10.69 -8.54 -7.86
CA ASP A 72 -11.50 -9.14 -6.80
C ASP A 72 -10.67 -9.61 -5.58
N HIS A 73 -9.35 -9.76 -5.75
CA HIS A 73 -8.42 -10.05 -4.67
C HIS A 73 -8.40 -8.91 -3.65
N ARG A 74 -8.22 -9.23 -2.37
CA ARG A 74 -8.20 -8.24 -1.27
C ARG A 74 -7.21 -7.10 -1.53
N ILE A 75 -5.96 -7.43 -1.87
CA ILE A 75 -4.94 -6.42 -2.20
C ILE A 75 -5.31 -5.65 -3.48
N GLY A 76 -5.93 -6.31 -4.46
CA GLY A 76 -6.42 -5.64 -5.67
C GLY A 76 -7.43 -4.54 -5.35
N LYS A 77 -8.38 -4.81 -4.44
CA LYS A 77 -9.33 -3.80 -3.94
C LYS A 77 -8.63 -2.64 -3.23
N ILE A 78 -7.62 -2.92 -2.41
CA ILE A 78 -6.81 -1.86 -1.77
C ILE A 78 -6.12 -0.99 -2.82
N TYR A 79 -5.60 -1.58 -3.91
CA TYR A 79 -5.05 -0.80 -5.02
C TYR A 79 -6.11 0.05 -5.72
N THR A 80 -7.31 -0.50 -5.95
CA THR A 80 -8.43 0.27 -6.51
C THR A 80 -8.77 1.47 -5.61
N ASP A 81 -8.92 1.28 -4.30
CA ASP A 81 -9.22 2.35 -3.35
C ASP A 81 -8.13 3.44 -3.36
N VAL A 82 -6.86 3.04 -3.45
CA VAL A 82 -5.72 3.98 -3.57
C VAL A 82 -5.78 4.77 -4.87
N VAL A 83 -6.13 4.11 -5.98
CA VAL A 83 -6.22 4.75 -7.30
C VAL A 83 -7.38 5.74 -7.34
N GLU A 84 -8.53 5.41 -6.78
CA GLU A 84 -9.68 6.32 -6.70
C GLU A 84 -9.30 7.62 -5.96
N ARG A 85 -8.66 7.50 -4.80
CA ARG A 85 -8.14 8.66 -4.03
C ARG A 85 -7.06 9.44 -4.78
N LEU A 86 -6.24 8.75 -5.56
CA LEU A 86 -5.19 9.38 -6.36
C LEU A 86 -5.81 10.21 -7.49
N ILE A 87 -6.82 9.68 -8.19
CA ILE A 87 -7.52 10.38 -9.27
C ILE A 87 -8.20 11.63 -8.73
N GLU A 88 -8.91 11.54 -7.61
CA GLU A 88 -9.56 12.68 -6.94
C GLU A 88 -8.59 13.83 -6.60
N LYS A 89 -7.29 13.53 -6.45
CA LYS A 89 -6.25 14.52 -6.15
C LYS A 89 -5.49 15.03 -7.37
N ALA A 90 -5.47 14.25 -8.45
CA ALA A 90 -4.74 14.59 -9.67
C ALA A 90 -5.58 15.43 -10.64
N GLU A 91 -6.91 15.45 -10.45
CA GLU A 91 -7.86 16.34 -11.12
C GLU A 91 -7.96 17.71 -10.43
#